data_AF-Q0U5L8-F1
#
_entry.id   AF-Q0U5L8-F1
#
_cell.length_a   1.000
_cell.length_b   1.000
_cell.length_c   1.000
_cell.angle_alpha   90.00
_cell.angle_beta   90.00
_cell.angle_gamma   90.00
#
_symmetry.space_group_name_H-M   'P 1'
#
loop_
_entity.id
_entity.type
_entity.pdbx_description
1 polymer ?
#
loop_
_entity_poly.entity_id
_entity_poly.type
_entity_poly.pdbx_seq_one_letter_code
_entity_poly.pdbx_strand_id
1 'polypeptide(L)'
;MLVGSVANKDREGARDFRQLTYICMKDEGTREPETLEFPKEPCKMGIMINHRFPTCWDGVNLDSPDHREHVAYPASGTFESGGPCPATHPVRLPQILLETVWDTRAFNNKAEWPADGGQPFAWSSGDASGWGTHADYVFGWKDDSLQKAMNANNYVSAPTLKKQNIAAQNKCNVKA
;
A
#
# COMPACT_ATOMS: atom_id res chain seq x y z
N MET A 1 11.55 -6.61 2.57
CA MET A 1 10.47 -6.92 1.61
C MET A 1 10.12 -5.67 0.83
N LEU A 2 10.11 -5.76 -0.50
CA LEU A 2 9.78 -4.65 -1.40
C LEU A 2 8.56 -4.98 -2.26
N VAL A 3 7.68 -4.00 -2.49
CA VAL A 3 6.58 -4.09 -3.46
C VAL A 3 6.58 -2.91 -4.42
N GLY A 4 6.16 -3.13 -5.66
CA GLY A 4 6.17 -2.13 -6.71
C GLY A 4 7.55 -1.84 -7.29
N SER A 5 7.59 -0.92 -8.23
CA SER A 5 8.84 -0.47 -8.87
C SER A 5 8.60 0.87 -9.55
N VAL A 6 9.54 1.80 -9.37
CA VAL A 6 9.54 3.10 -10.05
C VAL A 6 9.73 2.97 -11.57
N ALA A 7 10.26 1.83 -12.02
CA ALA A 7 10.45 1.55 -13.45
C ALA A 7 9.16 1.16 -14.17
N ASN A 8 8.10 0.78 -13.45
CA ASN A 8 6.83 0.38 -14.07
C ASN A 8 6.18 1.56 -14.79
N LYS A 9 5.74 1.35 -16.03
CA LYS A 9 5.09 2.37 -16.87
C LYS A 9 3.66 2.04 -17.25
N ASP A 10 3.26 0.78 -17.07
CA ASP A 10 1.97 0.26 -17.49
C ASP A 10 1.54 -0.91 -16.61
N ARG A 11 0.34 -1.42 -16.92
CA ARG A 11 -0.26 -2.58 -16.26
C ARG A 11 0.61 -3.82 -16.36
N GLU A 12 1.30 -4.03 -17.48
CA GLU A 12 2.08 -5.24 -17.72
C GLU A 12 3.29 -5.27 -16.78
N GLY A 13 4.05 -4.17 -16.71
CA GLY A 13 5.20 -4.05 -15.80
C GLY A 13 4.80 -4.17 -14.32
N ALA A 14 3.60 -3.69 -13.97
CA ALA A 14 3.08 -3.79 -12.62
C ALA A 14 2.30 -5.08 -12.32
N ARG A 15 2.20 -6.03 -13.26
CA ARG A 15 1.30 -7.20 -13.12
C ARG A 15 1.65 -8.11 -11.94
N ASP A 16 2.93 -8.15 -11.59
CA ASP A 16 3.45 -8.96 -10.49
C ASP A 16 3.08 -8.37 -9.12
N PHE A 17 2.70 -7.09 -9.10
CA PHE A 17 2.26 -6.35 -7.92
C PHE A 17 0.76 -6.07 -8.01
N ARG A 18 -0.03 -7.14 -7.88
CA ARG A 18 -1.47 -7.12 -8.13
C ARG A 18 -2.28 -6.19 -7.21
N GLN A 19 -1.64 -5.62 -6.20
CA GLN A 19 -2.29 -4.92 -5.10
C GLN A 19 -1.69 -3.53 -4.83
N LEU A 20 -1.24 -2.85 -5.90
CA LEU A 20 -0.98 -1.41 -5.91
C LEU A 20 -2.24 -0.71 -6.39
N THR A 21 -2.95 -0.05 -5.47
CA THR A 21 -4.26 0.54 -5.77
C THR A 21 -4.39 1.97 -5.24
N TYR A 22 -5.31 2.70 -5.86
CA TYR A 22 -5.67 4.07 -5.53
C TYR A 22 -7.15 4.14 -5.16
N ILE A 23 -7.46 4.95 -4.15
CA ILE A 23 -8.82 5.25 -3.71
C ILE A 23 -8.99 6.77 -3.66
N CYS A 24 -10.00 7.27 -4.37
CA CYS A 24 -10.42 8.67 -4.28
C CYS A 24 -11.29 8.86 -3.04
N MET A 25 -10.75 9.46 -1.97
CA MET A 25 -11.43 9.48 -0.68
C MET A 25 -12.56 10.52 -0.64
N LYS A 26 -13.74 10.11 -0.17
CA LYS A 26 -14.89 10.98 0.10
C LYS A 26 -14.89 11.47 1.55
N ASP A 27 -14.50 10.58 2.45
CA ASP A 27 -14.37 10.75 3.90
C ASP A 27 -13.24 9.84 4.43
N GLU A 28 -12.94 9.92 5.74
CA GLU A 28 -11.88 9.11 6.37
C GLU A 28 -12.15 7.59 6.36
N GLY A 29 -13.42 7.18 6.16
CA GLY A 29 -13.84 5.79 6.12
C GLY A 29 -13.87 5.17 4.72
N THR A 30 -13.56 5.95 3.68
CA THR A 30 -13.65 5.49 2.29
C THR A 30 -12.57 4.43 2.00
N ARG A 31 -12.99 3.22 1.64
CA ARG A 31 -12.08 2.09 1.29
C ARG A 31 -12.32 1.51 -0.11
N GLU A 32 -13.31 2.01 -0.83
CA GLU A 32 -13.71 1.53 -2.16
C GLU A 32 -14.36 2.66 -2.98
N PRO A 33 -14.39 2.56 -4.33
CA PRO A 33 -13.72 1.53 -5.14
C PRO A 33 -12.20 1.73 -5.21
N GLU A 34 -11.48 0.62 -5.34
CA GLU A 34 -10.05 0.63 -5.68
C GLU A 34 -9.88 0.76 -7.20
N THR A 35 -8.87 1.52 -7.61
CA THR A 35 -8.46 1.70 -9.01
C THR A 35 -6.96 1.43 -9.14
N LEU A 36 -6.48 1.17 -10.35
CA LEU A 36 -5.05 0.88 -10.60
C LEU A 36 -4.26 2.08 -11.13
N GLU A 37 -4.97 3.15 -11.50
CA GLU A 37 -4.41 4.39 -12.04
C GLU A 37 -4.79 5.54 -11.10
N PHE A 38 -4.16 6.71 -11.28
CA PHE A 38 -4.59 7.91 -10.55
C PHE A 38 -6.09 8.21 -10.76
N PRO A 39 -6.80 8.67 -9.70
CA PRO A 39 -8.17 9.14 -9.82
C PRO A 39 -8.32 10.24 -10.88
N LYS A 40 -9.34 10.11 -11.73
CA LYS A 40 -9.66 11.05 -12.82
C LYS A 40 -10.64 12.15 -12.38
N GLU A 41 -10.87 12.26 -11.07
CA GLU A 41 -11.75 13.26 -10.47
C GLU A 41 -11.16 13.83 -9.18
N PRO A 42 -11.51 15.06 -8.80
CA PRO A 42 -11.12 15.65 -7.52
C PRO A 42 -11.57 14.80 -6.32
N CYS A 43 -10.65 14.53 -5.39
CA CYS A 43 -10.93 13.71 -4.21
C CYS A 43 -11.12 14.58 -2.97
N LYS A 44 -12.30 14.49 -2.33
CA LYS A 44 -12.71 15.37 -1.23
C LYS A 44 -11.81 15.29 -0.01
N MET A 45 -11.25 14.12 0.27
CA MET A 45 -10.34 13.86 1.39
C MET A 45 -8.96 13.41 0.95
N GLY A 46 -8.60 13.69 -0.30
CA GLY A 46 -7.31 13.29 -0.88
C GLY A 46 -7.33 11.90 -1.52
N ILE A 47 -6.15 11.46 -1.91
CA ILE A 47 -5.94 10.18 -2.59
C ILE A 47 -5.26 9.23 -1.61
N MET A 48 -5.91 8.09 -1.34
CA MET A 48 -5.28 6.99 -0.61
C MET A 48 -4.62 6.04 -1.60
N ILE A 49 -3.41 5.62 -1.25
CA ILE A 49 -2.62 4.67 -2.03
C ILE A 49 -2.33 3.49 -1.13
N ASN A 50 -2.62 2.30 -1.65
CA ASN A 50 -2.51 1.05 -0.94
C ASN A 50 -1.40 0.22 -1.55
N HIS A 51 -0.48 -0.24 -0.69
CA HIS A 51 0.53 -1.23 -1.02
C HIS A 51 0.29 -2.46 -0.15
N ARG A 52 -0.24 -3.53 -0.73
CA ARG A 52 -0.36 -4.81 -0.03
C ARG A 52 0.85 -5.68 -0.32
N PHE A 53 1.49 -6.13 0.73
CA PHE A 53 2.68 -6.95 0.66
C PHE A 53 2.34 -8.44 0.45
N PRO A 54 3.25 -9.21 -0.18
CA PRO A 54 3.21 -10.67 -0.21
C PRO A 54 2.90 -11.30 1.16
N THR A 55 2.13 -12.39 1.15
CA THR A 55 1.65 -13.06 2.38
C THR A 55 2.13 -14.49 2.51
N CYS A 56 3.11 -14.89 1.70
CA CYS A 56 3.68 -16.23 1.68
C CYS A 56 5.21 -16.13 1.72
N TRP A 57 5.84 -16.91 2.58
CA TRP A 57 7.27 -16.95 2.82
C TRP A 57 7.85 -18.31 2.43
N ASP A 58 9.07 -18.31 1.90
CA ASP A 58 9.79 -19.53 1.48
C ASP A 58 10.12 -20.49 2.63
N GLY A 59 10.05 -20.02 3.88
CA GLY A 59 10.37 -20.81 5.06
C GLY A 59 11.86 -20.92 5.36
N VAL A 60 12.71 -20.25 4.57
CA VAL A 60 14.16 -20.40 4.60
C VAL A 60 14.85 -19.05 4.75
N ASN A 61 14.56 -18.09 3.88
CA ASN A 61 15.33 -16.85 3.76
C ASN A 61 14.60 -15.69 4.42
N LEU A 62 15.21 -15.05 5.42
CA LEU A 62 14.62 -13.85 6.02
C LEU A 62 14.64 -12.63 5.08
N ASP A 63 15.53 -12.67 4.09
CA ASP A 63 15.67 -11.68 3.03
C ASP A 63 16.35 -12.32 1.83
N SER A 64 16.24 -11.70 0.66
CA SER A 64 16.90 -12.10 -0.59
C SER A 64 17.71 -10.93 -1.14
N PRO A 65 18.71 -11.14 -2.01
CA PRO A 65 19.52 -10.05 -2.57
C PRO A 65 18.71 -8.96 -3.28
N ASP A 66 17.54 -9.32 -3.82
CA ASP A 66 16.60 -8.40 -4.47
C ASP A 66 15.47 -7.92 -3.53
N HIS A 67 15.52 -8.33 -2.27
CA HIS A 67 14.54 -8.06 -1.21
C HIS A 67 13.09 -8.53 -1.51
N ARG A 68 12.91 -9.45 -2.47
CA ARG A 68 11.59 -9.87 -2.98
C ARG A 68 11.43 -11.38 -3.12
N GLU A 69 12.42 -12.08 -3.65
CA GLU A 69 12.33 -13.53 -3.94
C GLU A 69 12.03 -14.43 -2.74
N HIS A 70 12.30 -13.99 -1.52
CA HIS A 70 11.98 -14.74 -0.29
C HIS A 70 10.48 -14.77 0.05
N VAL A 71 9.65 -13.98 -0.64
CA VAL A 71 8.19 -13.93 -0.43
C VAL A 71 7.39 -13.92 -1.73
N ALA A 72 6.14 -14.38 -1.66
CA ALA A 72 5.22 -14.40 -2.78
C ALA A 72 3.77 -14.03 -2.40
N TYR A 73 3.01 -13.55 -3.38
CA TYR A 73 1.56 -13.47 -3.27
C TYR A 73 0.92 -14.87 -3.31
N PRO A 74 -0.33 -15.02 -2.83
CA PRO A 74 -1.09 -16.25 -3.00
C PRO A 74 -1.11 -16.72 -4.45
N ALA A 75 -1.03 -18.04 -4.67
CA ALA A 75 -1.03 -18.63 -6.00
C ALA A 75 -2.34 -18.34 -6.75
N SER A 76 -3.45 -18.21 -6.01
CA SER A 76 -4.75 -17.80 -6.49
C SER A 76 -5.49 -17.01 -5.41
N GLY A 77 -6.49 -16.20 -5.82
CA GLY A 77 -7.23 -15.35 -4.90
C GLY A 77 -6.39 -14.22 -4.29
N THR A 78 -6.76 -13.81 -3.09
CA THR A 78 -6.08 -12.77 -2.30
C THR A 78 -5.91 -13.21 -0.85
N PHE A 79 -5.27 -12.38 -0.02
CA PHE A 79 -5.23 -12.60 1.42
C PHE A 79 -6.64 -12.67 2.03
N GLU A 80 -7.52 -11.75 1.62
CA GLU A 80 -8.88 -11.60 2.10
C GLU A 80 -9.74 -12.82 1.74
N SER A 81 -9.51 -13.42 0.57
CA SER A 81 -10.16 -14.67 0.16
C SER A 81 -9.52 -15.93 0.77
N GLY A 82 -8.47 -15.79 1.60
CA GLY A 82 -7.74 -16.91 2.18
C GLY A 82 -6.96 -17.74 1.16
N GLY A 83 -6.49 -17.12 0.08
CA GLY A 83 -5.78 -17.77 -1.03
C GLY A 83 -4.63 -18.68 -0.58
N PRO A 84 -4.39 -19.81 -1.27
CA PRO A 84 -3.32 -20.73 -0.90
C PRO A 84 -1.95 -20.14 -1.24
N CYS A 85 -0.97 -20.41 -0.39
CA CYS A 85 0.40 -20.08 -0.72
C CYS A 85 0.95 -21.02 -1.81
N PRO A 86 1.82 -20.53 -2.70
CA PRO A 86 2.53 -21.38 -3.64
C PRO A 86 3.37 -22.43 -2.89
N ALA A 87 3.60 -23.60 -3.53
CA ALA A 87 4.45 -24.64 -2.94
C ALA A 87 5.90 -24.17 -2.69
N THR A 88 6.38 -23.16 -3.43
CA THR A 88 7.69 -22.54 -3.23
C THR A 88 7.73 -21.60 -2.02
N HIS A 89 6.58 -21.18 -1.50
CA HIS A 89 6.45 -20.26 -0.37
C HIS A 89 5.43 -20.77 0.65
N PRO A 90 5.65 -21.94 1.27
CA PRO A 90 4.59 -22.66 1.99
C PRO A 90 4.15 -22.00 3.30
N VAL A 91 4.90 -21.04 3.83
CA VAL A 91 4.61 -20.44 5.15
C VAL A 91 3.75 -19.20 4.99
N ARG A 92 2.55 -19.19 5.58
CA ARG A 92 1.67 -18.01 5.60
C ARG A 92 2.22 -16.93 6.53
N LEU A 93 2.17 -15.69 6.05
CA LEU A 93 2.50 -14.48 6.81
C LEU A 93 1.24 -13.67 7.13
N PRO A 94 1.26 -12.85 8.20
CA PRO A 94 0.30 -11.76 8.36
C PRO A 94 0.38 -10.80 7.18
N GLN A 95 -0.75 -10.26 6.73
CA GLN A 95 -0.75 -9.23 5.69
C GLN A 95 -0.25 -7.91 6.27
N ILE A 96 0.68 -7.30 5.54
CA ILE A 96 1.03 -5.89 5.73
C ILE A 96 0.34 -5.12 4.60
N LEU A 97 -0.52 -4.19 4.97
CA LEU A 97 -1.11 -3.20 4.07
C LEU A 97 -0.61 -1.83 4.54
N LEU A 98 0.11 -1.14 3.66
CA LEU A 98 0.50 0.24 3.87
C LEU A 98 -0.49 1.14 3.14
N GLU A 99 -1.17 2.01 3.89
CA GLU A 99 -2.10 2.99 3.36
C GLU A 99 -1.49 4.38 3.54
N THR A 100 -1.23 5.06 2.43
CA THR A 100 -0.71 6.43 2.43
C THR A 100 -1.77 7.37 1.89
N VAL A 101 -2.18 8.34 2.70
CA VAL A 101 -3.15 9.37 2.29
C VAL A 101 -2.40 10.64 1.89
N TRP A 102 -2.55 11.02 0.62
CA TRP A 102 -2.03 12.28 0.08
C TRP A 102 -3.14 13.33 0.11
N ASP A 103 -2.91 14.41 0.86
CA ASP A 103 -3.84 15.54 0.90
C ASP A 103 -3.76 16.37 -0.38
N THR A 104 -4.60 16.01 -1.36
CA THR A 104 -4.69 16.70 -2.65
C THR A 104 -5.80 17.74 -2.67
N ARG A 105 -6.41 18.10 -1.52
CA ARG A 105 -7.61 18.96 -1.49
C ARG A 105 -7.37 20.35 -2.07
N ALA A 106 -6.15 20.87 -1.93
CA ALA A 106 -5.74 22.13 -2.53
C ALA A 106 -5.84 22.13 -4.07
N PHE A 107 -5.84 20.96 -4.70
CA PHE A 107 -5.90 20.77 -6.15
C PHE A 107 -7.30 20.34 -6.64
N ASN A 108 -8.34 20.49 -5.81
CA ASN A 108 -9.69 20.06 -6.19
C ASN A 108 -10.42 21.03 -7.13
N ASN A 109 -9.84 22.20 -7.43
CA ASN A 109 -10.39 23.11 -8.43
C ASN A 109 -10.21 22.52 -9.84
N LYS A 110 -11.26 21.87 -10.36
CA LYS A 110 -11.23 21.22 -11.67
C LYS A 110 -10.94 22.17 -12.83
N ALA A 111 -11.15 23.48 -12.67
CA ALA A 111 -10.77 24.47 -13.69
C ALA A 111 -9.25 24.62 -13.86
N GLU A 112 -8.46 24.19 -12.88
CA GLU A 112 -6.99 24.17 -12.93
C GLU A 112 -6.44 22.86 -13.50
N TRP A 113 -7.29 21.88 -13.77
CA TRP A 113 -6.89 20.60 -14.34
C TRP A 113 -6.62 20.72 -15.85
N PRO A 114 -5.80 19.81 -16.42
CA PRO A 114 -5.58 19.73 -17.85
C PRO A 114 -6.86 19.77 -18.69
N ALA A 115 -6.84 20.58 -19.76
CA ALA A 115 -8.00 20.77 -20.65
C ALA A 115 -8.38 19.50 -21.45
N ASP A 116 -7.48 18.53 -21.53
CA ASP A 116 -7.72 17.21 -22.14
C ASP A 116 -8.56 16.27 -21.25
N GLY A 117 -8.93 16.72 -20.04
CA GLY A 117 -9.71 15.95 -19.08
C GLY A 117 -8.86 15.01 -18.21
N GLY A 118 -7.54 15.09 -18.30
CA GLY A 118 -6.61 14.36 -17.43
C GLY A 118 -6.56 14.90 -15.99
N GLN A 119 -5.96 14.11 -15.11
CA GLN A 119 -5.65 14.49 -13.73
C GLN A 119 -4.24 15.12 -13.65
N PRO A 120 -3.96 16.06 -12.72
CA PRO A 120 -2.72 16.84 -12.71
C PRO A 120 -1.54 16.20 -11.97
N PHE A 121 -1.74 15.07 -11.30
CA PHE A 121 -0.77 14.41 -10.43
C PHE A 121 0.19 13.51 -11.21
N ALA A 122 1.43 13.48 -10.74
CA ALA A 122 2.44 12.53 -11.16
C ALA A 122 3.29 12.15 -9.96
N TRP A 123 3.87 10.96 -9.99
CA TRP A 123 4.96 10.62 -9.10
C TRP A 123 6.20 11.46 -9.40
N SER A 124 7.08 11.61 -8.42
CA SER A 124 8.34 12.37 -8.57
C SER A 124 9.28 11.82 -9.65
N SER A 125 9.07 10.58 -10.08
CA SER A 125 9.73 9.95 -11.23
C SER A 125 9.23 10.46 -12.59
N GLY A 126 8.24 11.35 -12.61
CA GLY A 126 7.53 11.81 -13.81
C GLY A 126 6.43 10.86 -14.29
N ASP A 127 6.11 9.82 -13.51
CA ASP A 127 5.02 8.90 -13.87
C ASP A 127 3.64 9.52 -13.59
N ALA A 128 2.91 9.87 -14.65
CA ALA A 128 1.53 10.36 -14.60
C ALA A 128 0.47 9.24 -14.71
N SER A 129 0.89 7.99 -14.90
CA SER A 129 -0.01 6.83 -15.04
C SER A 129 -0.40 6.21 -13.68
N GLY A 130 0.53 6.25 -12.71
CA GLY A 130 0.35 5.70 -11.37
C GLY A 130 0.98 4.31 -11.18
N TRP A 131 1.61 3.72 -12.20
CA TRP A 131 2.23 2.39 -12.10
C TRP A 131 3.59 2.39 -11.38
N GLY A 132 4.31 3.51 -11.42
CA GLY A 132 5.67 3.70 -10.93
C GLY A 132 5.80 3.90 -9.42
N THR A 133 4.92 3.28 -8.63
CA THR A 133 4.95 3.38 -7.16
C THR A 133 5.60 2.14 -6.54
N HIS A 134 6.19 2.30 -5.36
CA HIS A 134 6.76 1.21 -4.57
C HIS A 134 6.62 1.49 -3.07
N ALA A 135 6.77 0.45 -2.26
CA ALA A 135 6.88 0.55 -0.81
C ALA A 135 7.88 -0.48 -0.30
N ASP A 136 8.64 -0.07 0.71
CA ASP A 136 9.56 -0.92 1.44
C ASP A 136 9.04 -1.17 2.84
N TYR A 137 9.05 -2.43 3.25
CA TYR A 137 8.83 -2.79 4.63
C TYR A 137 10.13 -3.29 5.26
N VAL A 138 10.56 -2.56 6.29
CA VAL A 138 11.65 -2.92 7.17
C VAL A 138 11.07 -3.21 8.55
N PHE A 139 11.35 -4.40 9.07
CA PHE A 139 10.83 -4.82 10.36
C PHE A 139 11.50 -4.03 11.49
N GLY A 140 10.70 -3.24 12.22
CA GLY A 140 11.15 -2.39 13.32
C GLY A 140 10.36 -2.56 14.63
N TRP A 141 9.64 -3.65 14.80
CA TRP A 141 8.87 -3.89 16.03
C TRP A 141 9.82 -4.16 17.19
N LYS A 142 9.59 -3.47 18.32
CA LYS A 142 10.38 -3.64 19.52
C LYS A 142 9.98 -4.92 20.27
N ASP A 143 10.97 -5.73 20.65
CA ASP A 143 10.81 -6.95 21.44
C ASP A 143 9.72 -7.88 20.85
N ASP A 144 8.80 -8.38 21.67
CA ASP A 144 7.72 -9.30 21.29
C ASP A 144 6.41 -8.57 20.88
N SER A 145 6.48 -7.27 20.56
CA SER A 145 5.29 -6.46 20.31
C SER A 145 4.43 -6.99 19.15
N LEU A 146 5.05 -7.41 18.04
CA LEU A 146 4.30 -8.00 16.92
C LEU A 146 3.63 -9.32 17.35
N GLN A 147 4.34 -10.19 18.06
CA GLN A 147 3.80 -11.48 18.47
C GLN A 147 2.60 -11.31 19.40
N LYS A 148 2.66 -10.37 20.34
CA LYS A 148 1.54 -10.00 21.21
C LYS A 148 0.34 -9.50 20.40
N ALA A 149 0.58 -8.69 19.38
CA ALA A 149 -0.47 -8.17 18.51
C ALA A 149 -1.16 -9.29 17.71
N MET A 150 -0.39 -10.24 17.17
CA MET A 150 -0.90 -11.38 16.43
C MET A 150 -1.71 -12.34 17.32
N ASN A 151 -1.19 -12.66 18.51
CA ASN A 151 -1.83 -13.58 19.45
C ASN A 151 -3.14 -13.04 20.03
N ALA A 152 -3.35 -11.72 20.00
CA ALA A 152 -4.56 -11.09 20.53
C ALA A 152 -5.81 -11.36 19.67
N ASN A 153 -5.67 -11.93 18.46
CA ASN A 153 -6.79 -12.26 17.56
C ASN A 153 -7.77 -11.09 17.37
N ASN A 154 -7.20 -9.91 17.20
CA ASN A 154 -7.91 -8.66 17.03
C ASN A 154 -8.69 -8.63 15.71
N TYR A 155 -9.95 -8.17 15.75
CA TYR A 155 -10.76 -7.91 14.55
C TYR A 155 -11.24 -6.45 14.57
N VAL A 156 -10.87 -5.67 13.55
CA VAL A 156 -11.15 -4.22 13.38
C VAL A 156 -10.52 -3.31 14.46
N SER A 157 -10.40 -3.76 15.70
CA SER A 157 -9.77 -3.05 16.79
C SER A 157 -8.63 -3.88 17.38
N ALA A 158 -7.49 -3.23 17.62
CA ALA A 158 -6.36 -3.80 18.32
C ALA A 158 -6.07 -2.96 19.58
N PRO A 159 -6.79 -3.18 20.70
CA PRO A 159 -6.63 -2.38 21.92
C PRO A 159 -5.24 -2.54 22.55
N THR A 160 -4.53 -3.61 22.21
CA THR A 160 -3.14 -3.85 22.63
C THR A 160 -2.12 -3.01 21.86
N LEU A 161 -2.53 -2.36 20.75
CA LEU A 161 -1.67 -1.51 19.94
C LEU A 161 -1.95 -0.04 20.21
N LYS A 162 -0.89 0.72 20.46
CA LYS A 162 -0.98 2.18 20.59
C LYS A 162 -1.34 2.78 19.23
N LYS A 163 -2.52 3.38 19.14
CA LYS A 163 -2.97 4.13 17.97
C LYS A 163 -2.59 5.61 18.10
N GLN A 164 -2.39 6.26 16.98
CA GLN A 164 -2.20 7.70 16.90
C GLN A 164 -3.20 8.24 15.87
N ASN A 165 -3.95 9.29 16.23
CA ASN A 165 -4.85 9.95 15.28
C ASN A 165 -4.05 10.77 14.25
N ILE A 166 -4.67 11.08 13.11
CA ILE A 166 -4.03 11.82 12.01
C ILE A 166 -3.45 13.15 12.50
N ALA A 167 -4.21 13.89 13.32
CA ALA A 167 -3.75 15.17 13.89
C ALA A 167 -2.45 15.05 14.70
N ALA A 168 -2.23 13.93 15.40
CA ALA A 168 -1.00 13.69 16.13
C ALA A 168 0.12 13.15 15.22
N GLN A 169 -0.20 12.36 14.18
CA GLN A 169 0.78 11.92 13.17
C GLN A 169 1.38 13.13 12.43
N ASN A 170 0.53 14.09 12.03
CA ASN A 170 0.92 15.31 11.33
C ASN A 170 1.79 16.28 12.15
N LYS A 171 2.02 16.01 13.44
CA LYS A 171 3.00 16.75 14.25
C LYS A 171 4.44 16.28 14.02
N CYS A 172 4.63 15.14 13.36
CA CYS A 172 5.94 14.64 12.99
C CYS A 172 6.51 15.50 11.86
N ASN A 173 7.49 16.34 12.19
CA ASN A 173 8.19 17.17 11.23
C ASN A 173 9.64 16.72 11.12
N VAL A 174 10.15 16.58 9.89
CA VAL A 174 11.59 16.45 9.66
C VAL A 174 12.23 17.77 10.07
N LYS A 175 13.14 17.74 11.05
CA LYS A 175 13.93 18.93 11.39
C LYS A 175 14.86 19.21 10.21
N ALA A 176 14.75 20.42 9.66
CA ALA A 176 15.70 20.93 8.68
C ALA A 176 17.10 21.09 9.29
#